data_AF-A0A0T6B1D9-F1
#
_entry.id   AF-A0A0T6B1D9-F1
#
_cell.length_a   1.000
_cell.length_b   1.000
_cell.length_c   1.000
_cell.angle_alpha   90.00
_cell.angle_beta   90.00
_cell.angle_gamma   90.00
#
_symmetry.space_group_name_H-M   'P 1'
#
loop_
_entity.id
_entity.type
_entity.pdbx_description
1 polymer ?
#
loop_
_entity_poly.entity_id
_entity_poly.type
_entity_poly.pdbx_seq_one_letter_code
_entity_poly.pdbx_strand_id
1 'polypeptide(L)'
;EGERFEEVKKTQSVIVGPQCLLTCLTNGQPIPNVTWPIHNMAMEGCYITCSHLPKAVKEDIKIKVQNMGGRYTDSIFSVNTHLVTDCVKSEKYLFLGRNRTVVVASADETSSWVLYPYVS
;
A
#
# COMPACT_ATOMS: atom_id res chain seq x y z
N GLU A 1 2.38 6.32 18.36
CA GLU A 1 0.91 6.49 18.57
C GLU A 1 0.69 7.33 19.81
N GLY A 2 -0.39 8.10 19.87
CA GLY A 2 -0.70 8.98 21.00
C GLY A 2 -2.14 9.49 20.94
N GLU A 3 -2.70 9.86 22.08
CA GLU A 3 -4.10 10.27 22.22
C GLU A 3 -4.51 11.38 21.25
N ARG A 4 -3.69 12.44 21.15
CA ARG A 4 -3.89 13.54 20.19
C ARG A 4 -3.85 13.09 18.72
N PHE A 5 -3.05 12.10 18.38
CA PHE A 5 -2.98 11.61 17.00
C PHE A 5 -4.29 10.92 16.62
N GLU A 6 -4.85 10.10 17.51
CA GLU A 6 -6.13 9.43 17.28
C GLU A 6 -7.31 10.42 17.26
N GLU A 7 -7.25 11.50 18.03
CA GLU A 7 -8.22 12.60 17.93
C GLU A 7 -8.15 13.30 16.57
N VAL A 8 -6.95 13.70 16.13
CA VAL A 8 -6.77 14.38 14.84
C VAL A 8 -7.11 13.44 13.68
N LYS A 9 -6.87 12.14 13.80
CA LYS A 9 -7.24 11.13 12.80
C LYS A 9 -8.75 10.99 12.62
N LYS A 10 -9.55 11.35 13.63
CA LYS A 10 -11.01 11.45 13.50
C LYS A 10 -11.46 12.71 12.76
N THR A 11 -10.59 13.72 12.67
CA THR A 11 -10.84 14.92 11.87
C THR A 11 -10.48 14.66 10.40
N GLN A 12 -11.12 15.34 9.45
CA GLN A 12 -10.75 15.25 8.03
C GLN A 12 -9.47 16.04 7.68
N SER A 13 -8.56 16.19 8.64
CA SER A 13 -7.30 16.91 8.46
C SER A 13 -6.27 16.02 7.79
N VAL A 14 -5.43 16.63 6.94
CA VAL A 14 -4.28 15.93 6.33
C VAL A 14 -3.20 15.76 7.40
N ILE A 15 -2.89 14.51 7.75
CA ILE A 15 -1.82 14.18 8.68
C ILE A 15 -0.64 13.62 7.90
N VAL A 16 0.49 14.32 7.95
CA VAL A 16 1.73 13.91 7.28
C VAL A 16 2.88 13.82 8.26
N GLY A 17 3.69 12.77 8.11
CA GLY A 17 4.91 12.56 8.86
C GLY A 17 6.05 13.43 8.33
N PRO A 18 7.09 13.67 9.15
CA PRO A 18 8.23 14.49 8.78
C PRO A 18 8.99 13.95 7.57
N GLN A 19 9.07 12.62 7.42
CA GLN A 19 9.69 11.97 6.26
C GLN A 19 8.94 12.28 4.97
N CYS A 20 7.61 12.22 4.98
CA CYS A 20 6.78 12.61 3.84
C CYS A 20 7.06 14.06 3.44
N LEU A 21 7.09 14.98 4.41
CA LEU A 21 7.33 16.39 4.14
C LEU A 21 8.73 16.63 3.56
N LEU A 22 9.75 15.97 4.12
CA LEU A 22 11.13 16.06 3.64
C LEU A 22 11.25 15.55 2.19
N THR A 23 10.66 14.41 1.87
CA THR A 23 10.64 13.86 0.51
C THR A 23 9.93 14.81 -0.46
N CYS A 24 8.76 15.34 -0.08
CA CYS A 24 8.02 16.29 -0.92
C CYS A 24 8.85 17.55 -1.20
N LEU A 25 9.50 18.11 -0.18
CA LEU A 25 10.38 19.28 -0.31
C LEU A 25 11.60 18.98 -1.21
N THR A 26 12.24 17.83 -1.01
CA THR A 26 13.44 17.43 -1.75
C THR A 26 13.14 17.18 -3.23
N ASN A 27 11.99 16.56 -3.52
CA ASN A 27 11.58 16.22 -4.88
C ASN A 27 10.79 17.35 -5.58
N GLY A 28 10.47 18.44 -4.87
CA GLY A 28 9.64 19.52 -5.40
C GLY A 28 8.20 19.08 -5.69
N GLN A 29 7.68 18.10 -4.96
CA GLN A 29 6.33 17.57 -5.14
C GLN A 29 5.33 18.21 -4.16
N PRO A 30 4.06 18.38 -4.54
CA PRO A 30 3.04 18.87 -3.64
C PRO A 30 2.76 17.87 -2.52
N ILE A 31 2.41 18.37 -1.34
CA ILE A 31 2.01 17.52 -0.21
C ILE A 31 0.74 16.74 -0.61
N PRO A 32 0.72 15.41 -0.42
CA PRO A 32 -0.43 14.59 -0.77
C PRO A 32 -1.67 15.02 0.02
N ASN A 33 -2.74 15.36 -0.70
CA ASN A 33 -4.04 15.69 -0.10
C ASN A 33 -4.89 14.41 -0.02
N VAL A 34 -4.75 13.69 1.09
CA VAL A 34 -5.45 12.43 1.36
C VAL A 34 -6.15 12.47 2.71
N THR A 35 -7.17 11.64 2.88
CA THR A 35 -7.96 11.55 4.13
C THR A 35 -7.39 10.59 5.16
N TRP A 36 -6.27 9.93 4.84
CA TRP A 36 -5.58 8.99 5.74
C TRP A 36 -4.20 9.55 6.12
N PRO A 37 -3.67 9.19 7.29
CA PRO A 37 -2.33 9.61 7.69
C PRO A 37 -1.26 8.98 6.78
N ILE A 38 -0.24 9.76 6.44
CA ILE A 38 0.95 9.29 5.70
C ILE A 38 2.17 9.51 6.58
N HIS A 39 2.89 8.45 6.91
CA HIS A 39 4.12 8.52 7.71
C HIS A 39 5.36 8.70 6.83
N ASN A 40 5.42 8.00 5.71
CA ASN A 40 6.51 8.08 4.73
C ASN A 40 5.96 7.91 3.30
N MET A 41 6.82 8.12 2.29
CA MET A 41 6.44 8.05 0.87
C MET A 41 7.07 6.84 0.16
N ALA A 42 7.38 5.77 0.89
CA ALA A 42 8.08 4.60 0.34
C ALA A 42 7.26 3.87 -0.74
N MET A 43 5.94 3.98 -0.69
CA MET A 43 5.01 3.37 -1.65
C MET A 43 4.28 4.41 -2.51
N GLU A 44 4.83 5.62 -2.63
CA GLU A 44 4.27 6.64 -3.51
C GLU A 44 4.19 6.14 -4.96
N GLY A 45 3.02 6.29 -5.58
CA GLY A 45 2.74 5.80 -6.93
C GLY A 45 2.41 4.29 -7.02
N CYS A 46 2.48 3.54 -5.91
CA CYS A 46 2.07 2.15 -5.88
C CYS A 46 0.56 2.01 -5.67
N TYR A 47 -0.08 1.23 -6.56
CA TYR A 47 -1.46 0.79 -6.46
C TYR A 47 -1.51 -0.70 -6.13
N ILE A 48 -1.98 -1.03 -4.93
CA ILE A 48 -1.98 -2.38 -4.37
C ILE A 48 -3.39 -2.92 -4.29
N THR A 49 -3.56 -4.17 -4.69
CA THR A 49 -4.78 -4.94 -4.47
C THR A 49 -4.48 -6.22 -3.73
N CYS A 50 -5.40 -6.66 -2.88
CA CYS A 50 -5.33 -7.96 -2.22
C CYS A 50 -6.36 -8.95 -2.81
N SER A 51 -5.97 -10.22 -2.92
CA SER A 51 -6.82 -11.32 -3.42
C SER A 51 -6.62 -12.56 -2.56
N HIS A 52 -7.69 -13.29 -2.25
CA HIS A 52 -7.63 -14.53 -1.46
C HIS A 52 -6.90 -14.40 -0.11
N LEU A 53 -7.05 -13.25 0.57
CA LEU A 53 -6.51 -13.01 1.90
C LEU A 53 -7.64 -12.82 2.92
N PRO A 54 -7.44 -13.22 4.19
CA PRO A 54 -8.37 -12.92 5.27
C PRO A 54 -8.63 -11.42 5.40
N LYS A 55 -9.84 -11.04 5.79
CA LYS A 55 -10.23 -9.62 5.91
C LYS A 55 -9.33 -8.84 6.87
N ALA A 56 -8.92 -9.46 7.99
CA ALA A 56 -8.00 -8.84 8.94
C ALA A 56 -6.66 -8.46 8.29
N VAL A 57 -6.06 -9.40 7.55
CA VAL A 57 -4.79 -9.18 6.84
C VAL A 57 -4.93 -8.11 5.76
N LYS A 58 -6.06 -8.07 5.04
CA LYS A 58 -6.32 -7.02 4.05
C LYS A 58 -6.38 -5.63 4.68
N GLU A 59 -7.02 -5.49 5.84
CA GLU A 59 -7.11 -4.21 6.52
C GLU A 59 -5.74 -3.76 7.04
N ASP A 60 -4.94 -4.69 7.59
CA ASP A 60 -3.57 -4.40 8.01
C ASP A 60 -2.68 -3.94 6.84
N ILE A 61 -2.78 -4.62 5.70
CA ILE A 61 -2.06 -4.22 4.48
C ILE A 61 -2.53 -2.84 4.02
N LYS A 62 -3.84 -2.62 3.95
CA LYS A 62 -4.42 -1.33 3.56
C LYS A 62 -3.88 -0.19 4.41
N ILE A 63 -3.89 -0.34 5.74
CA ILE A 63 -3.36 0.66 6.68
C ILE A 63 -1.87 0.91 6.42
N LYS A 64 -1.07 -0.16 6.28
CA LYS A 64 0.38 -0.04 6.02
C LYS A 64 0.67 0.66 4.69
N VAL A 65 -0.02 0.29 3.63
CA VAL A 65 0.12 0.88 2.29
C VAL A 65 -0.24 2.37 2.32
N GLN A 66 -1.36 2.71 2.95
CA GLN A 66 -1.81 4.09 3.12
C GLN A 66 -0.81 4.92 3.93
N ASN A 67 -0.31 4.39 5.05
CA ASN A 67 0.72 5.04 5.88
C ASN A 67 2.05 5.25 5.13
N MET A 68 2.32 4.48 4.07
CA MET A 68 3.52 4.63 3.24
C MET A 68 3.28 5.43 1.94
N GLY A 69 2.13 6.10 1.81
CA GLY A 69 1.80 6.95 0.67
C GLY A 69 1.27 6.19 -0.56
N GLY A 70 1.06 4.88 -0.44
CA GLY A 70 0.48 4.04 -1.48
C GLY A 70 -1.05 4.05 -1.49
N ARG A 71 -1.64 3.55 -2.58
CA ARG A 71 -3.09 3.44 -2.76
C ARG A 71 -3.51 1.97 -2.71
N TYR A 72 -4.48 1.67 -1.87
CA TYR A 72 -5.09 0.35 -1.77
C TYR A 72 -6.47 0.33 -2.44
N THR A 73 -6.76 -0.71 -3.23
CA THR A 73 -8.07 -0.96 -3.84
C THR A 73 -8.41 -2.45 -3.78
N ASP A 74 -9.66 -2.77 -3.41
CA ASP A 74 -10.16 -4.15 -3.35
C ASP A 74 -10.38 -4.77 -4.74
N SER A 75 -10.58 -3.92 -5.75
CA SER A 75 -10.77 -4.31 -7.14
C SER A 75 -9.50 -4.11 -7.95
N ILE A 76 -9.25 -5.01 -8.90
CA ILE A 76 -8.15 -4.89 -9.86
C ILE A 76 -8.62 -4.00 -11.01
N PHE A 77 -7.80 -2.99 -11.30
CA PHE A 77 -7.88 -2.10 -12.43
C PHE A 77 -6.57 -2.18 -13.22
N SER A 78 -6.55 -1.68 -14.46
CA SER A 78 -5.33 -1.60 -15.28
C SER A 78 -4.21 -0.75 -14.66
N VAL A 79 -4.56 0.15 -13.74
CA VAL A 79 -3.60 0.99 -13.00
C VAL A 79 -2.93 0.27 -11.82
N ASN A 80 -3.36 -0.94 -11.48
CA ASN A 80 -2.81 -1.69 -10.35
C ASN A 80 -1.40 -2.19 -10.65
N THR A 81 -0.45 -1.68 -9.88
CA THR A 81 0.98 -1.99 -9.99
C THR A 81 1.40 -3.25 -9.23
N HIS A 82 0.66 -3.62 -8.17
CA HIS A 82 1.02 -4.72 -7.27
C HIS A 82 -0.22 -5.53 -6.84
N LEU A 83 -0.11 -6.85 -6.78
CA LEU A 83 -1.14 -7.74 -6.22
C LEU A 83 -0.57 -8.55 -5.08
N VAL A 84 -1.20 -8.48 -3.91
CA VAL A 84 -0.90 -9.36 -2.78
C VAL A 84 -1.90 -10.51 -2.76
N THR A 85 -1.43 -11.75 -2.86
CA THR A 85 -2.32 -12.91 -2.82
C THR A 85 -1.65 -14.16 -2.26
N ASP A 86 -2.39 -14.93 -1.48
CA ASP A 86 -1.95 -16.23 -0.97
C ASP A 86 -2.18 -17.38 -1.96
N CYS A 87 -2.74 -17.08 -3.15
CA CYS A 87 -3.02 -18.08 -4.17
C CYS A 87 -2.42 -17.71 -5.52
N VAL A 88 -1.42 -18.48 -5.94
CA VAL A 88 -0.68 -18.33 -7.21
C VAL A 88 -1.48 -18.74 -8.47
N LYS A 89 -2.77 -19.09 -8.34
CA LYS A 89 -3.62 -19.55 -9.46
C LYS A 89 -4.96 -18.82 -9.60
N SER A 90 -5.14 -17.66 -8.96
CA SER A 90 -6.41 -16.92 -9.10
C SER A 90 -6.53 -16.22 -10.47
N GLU A 91 -7.75 -15.99 -10.98
CA GLU A 91 -7.98 -15.20 -12.21
C GLU A 91 -7.31 -13.82 -12.14
N LYS A 92 -7.29 -13.24 -10.93
CA LYS A 92 -6.60 -12.00 -10.59
C LYS A 92 -5.08 -12.05 -10.80
N TYR A 93 -4.46 -13.20 -10.55
CA TYR A 93 -3.03 -13.44 -10.81
C TYR A 93 -2.74 -13.48 -12.33
N LEU A 94 -3.57 -14.20 -13.09
CA LEU A 94 -3.42 -14.31 -14.54
C LEU A 94 -3.63 -12.98 -15.27
N PHE A 95 -4.53 -12.13 -14.78
CA PHE A 95 -4.75 -10.79 -15.34
C PHE A 95 -3.52 -9.88 -15.18
N LEU A 96 -2.82 -9.97 -14.04
CA LEU A 96 -1.70 -9.09 -13.70
C LEU A 96 -0.33 -9.59 -14.19
N GLY A 97 -0.16 -10.91 -14.39
CA GLY A 97 1.03 -11.46 -15.04
C GLY A 97 1.26 -10.92 -16.46
N ARG A 98 0.23 -10.36 -17.11
CA ARG A 98 0.35 -9.70 -18.42
C ARG A 98 0.87 -8.26 -18.36
N ASN A 99 0.88 -7.59 -17.20
CA ASN A 99 1.06 -6.14 -17.08
C ASN A 99 2.32 -5.69 -16.30
N ARG A 100 3.40 -6.49 -16.26
CA ARG A 100 4.64 -6.17 -15.47
C ARG A 100 4.35 -5.85 -13.98
N THR A 101 3.29 -6.44 -13.44
CA THR A 101 2.86 -6.24 -12.05
C THR A 101 3.62 -7.18 -11.12
N VAL A 102 4.18 -6.66 -10.02
CA VAL A 102 4.85 -7.47 -8.98
C VAL A 102 3.78 -8.12 -8.10
N VAL A 103 3.82 -9.44 -8.00
CA VAL A 103 2.90 -10.23 -7.16
C VAL A 103 3.58 -10.56 -5.84
N VAL A 104 3.01 -10.10 -4.73
CA VAL A 104 3.47 -10.42 -3.38
C VAL A 104 2.67 -11.60 -2.87
N ALA A 105 3.30 -12.77 -2.76
CA ALA A 105 2.71 -13.89 -2.03
C ALA A 105 3.12 -13.79 -0.56
N SER A 106 2.13 -13.99 0.31
CA SER A 106 2.12 -14.15 1.78
C SER A 106 3.38 -13.90 2.62
N ALA A 107 3.19 -13.30 3.79
CA ALA A 107 4.19 -13.18 4.85
C ALA A 107 4.52 -14.56 5.45
N ASP A 108 5.79 -14.94 5.45
CA ASP A 108 6.28 -16.00 6.34
C ASP A 108 6.24 -15.53 7.80
N GLU A 109 6.23 -16.49 8.74
CA GLU A 109 6.11 -16.33 10.21
C GLU A 109 7.12 -15.36 10.87
N THR A 110 8.02 -14.74 10.12
CA THR A 110 9.14 -13.91 10.61
C THR A 110 8.95 -12.39 10.45
N SER A 111 7.76 -11.89 10.10
CA SER A 111 7.49 -10.44 9.97
C SER A 111 8.38 -9.71 8.94
N SER A 112 9.09 -10.43 8.08
CA SER A 112 9.90 -9.89 6.99
C SER A 112 9.15 -10.06 5.66
N TRP A 113 8.75 -8.96 5.04
CA TRP A 113 8.13 -8.99 3.71
C TRP A 113 9.19 -9.27 2.66
N VAL A 114 9.17 -10.47 2.06
CA VAL A 114 10.03 -10.81 0.92
C VAL A 114 9.33 -10.41 -0.37
N LEU A 115 9.91 -9.45 -1.10
CA LEU A 115 9.45 -9.06 -2.43
C LEU A 115 9.97 -10.08 -3.45
N TYR A 116 9.08 -10.89 -4.04
CA TYR A 116 9.43 -11.70 -5.20
C TYR A 116 9.11 -10.92 -6.49
N PRO A 117 10.13 -10.50 -7.27
CA PRO A 117 9.89 -10.00 -8.62
C PRO A 117 9.32 -11.14 -9.48
N TYR A 118 8.38 -10.80 -10.35
CA TYR A 118 7.91 -11.72 -11.39
C TYR A 118 9.11 -12.06 -12.30
N VAL A 119 9.59 -13.30 -12.23
CA VAL A 119 10.58 -13.85 -13.16
C VAL A 119 9.80 -14.61 -14.22
N SER A 120 9.87 -14.14 -15.47
CA SER A 120 9.31 -14.83 -16.64
C SER A 120 10.03 -16.15 -16.89
#